data_AF-A0A957DX56-F1
#
_entry.id   AF-A0A957DX56-F1
#
_cell.length_a   1.000
_cell.length_b   1.000
_cell.length_c   1.000
_cell.angle_alpha   90.00
_cell.angle_beta   90.00
_cell.angle_gamma   90.00
#
_symmetry.space_group_name_H-M   'P 1'
#
loop_
_entity.id
_entity.type
_entity.pdbx_description
1 polymer ?
#
loop_
_entity_poly.entity_id
_entity_poly.type
_entity_poly.pdbx_seq_one_letter_code
_entity_poly.pdbx_strand_id
1 'polypeptide(L)'
;LAFIAYLIIGLPNALLLAVFAGLLEAVPIIGPFLGAVPAMVIGLSISPASALWVLVATAIIQQLENSFLVPRVMKRAIGIRPLVTLLALLAFGSLFGVLGALIALPLAAVLQLLLDRYLLNQENLPAQQIGRDQYSSMLYQTNQLVHDVRHYIRHKEGVPSAATDAIEDELEEIALDLENYLALRSRSNHS
;
A
#
# COMPACT_ATOMS: atom_id res chain seq x y z
N LEU A 1 16.05 -10.88 -6.06
CA LEU A 1 15.93 -12.35 -6.24
C LEU A 1 17.03 -12.92 -7.15
N ALA A 2 17.45 -12.19 -8.19
CA ALA A 2 18.48 -12.60 -9.15
C ALA A 2 19.79 -13.10 -8.53
N PHE A 3 20.32 -12.45 -7.49
CA PHE A 3 21.58 -12.86 -6.85
C PHE A 3 21.53 -14.29 -6.32
N ILE A 4 20.46 -14.64 -5.60
CA ILE A 4 20.28 -15.98 -5.03
C ILE A 4 20.14 -17.01 -6.15
N ALA A 5 19.35 -16.70 -7.19
CA ALA A 5 19.20 -17.56 -8.35
C ALA A 5 20.54 -17.84 -9.04
N TYR A 6 21.35 -16.80 -9.29
CA TYR A 6 22.65 -16.95 -9.96
C TYR A 6 23.67 -17.71 -9.11
N LEU A 7 23.63 -17.59 -7.77
CA LEU A 7 24.42 -18.43 -6.88
C LEU A 7 24.03 -19.91 -6.96
N ILE A 8 22.73 -20.22 -6.95
CA ILE A 8 22.22 -21.60 -7.04
C ILE A 8 22.60 -22.24 -8.39
N ILE A 9 22.54 -21.45 -9.47
CA ILE A 9 22.95 -21.89 -10.81
C ILE A 9 24.47 -22.09 -10.90
N GLY A 10 25.24 -21.48 -10.01
CA GLY A 10 26.70 -21.56 -10.01
C GLY A 10 27.36 -20.62 -11.02
N LEU A 11 26.73 -19.48 -11.32
CA LEU A 11 27.34 -18.50 -12.23
C LEU A 11 28.53 -17.79 -11.54
N PRO A 12 29.66 -17.62 -12.24
CA PRO A 12 30.75 -16.79 -11.75
C PRO A 12 30.30 -15.33 -11.68
N ASN A 13 30.84 -14.59 -10.73
CA ASN A 13 30.50 -13.18 -10.52
C ASN A 13 28.99 -12.92 -10.35
N ALA A 14 28.27 -13.86 -9.72
CA ALA A 14 26.82 -13.78 -9.50
C ALA A 14 26.36 -12.43 -8.91
N LEU A 15 27.15 -11.83 -8.01
CA LEU A 15 26.86 -10.51 -7.44
C LEU A 15 26.83 -9.42 -8.51
N LEU A 16 27.86 -9.36 -9.36
CA LEU A 16 27.96 -8.36 -10.41
C LEU A 16 26.81 -8.50 -11.41
N LEU A 17 26.52 -9.73 -11.83
CA LEU A 17 25.42 -10.03 -12.74
C LEU A 17 24.07 -9.63 -12.14
N ALA A 18 23.85 -9.91 -10.85
CA ALA A 18 22.60 -9.57 -10.17
C ALA A 18 22.43 -8.05 -9.94
N VAL A 19 23.52 -7.33 -9.67
CA VAL A 19 23.49 -5.86 -9.61
C VAL A 19 23.13 -5.30 -10.98
N PHE A 20 23.73 -5.83 -12.06
CA PHE A 20 23.42 -5.40 -13.42
C PHE A 20 21.95 -5.67 -13.79
N ALA A 21 21.44 -6.86 -13.43
CA ALA A 21 20.04 -7.22 -13.62
C ALA A 21 19.11 -6.26 -12.86
N GLY A 22 19.38 -6.00 -11.58
CA GLY A 22 18.57 -5.09 -10.77
C GLY A 22 18.63 -3.63 -11.22
N LEU A 23 19.77 -3.18 -11.77
CA LEU A 23 19.87 -1.84 -12.38
C LEU A 23 18.98 -1.72 -13.62
N LEU A 24 18.99 -2.73 -14.50
CA LEU A 24 18.17 -2.72 -15.71
C LEU A 24 16.69 -2.90 -15.41
N GLU A 25 16.33 -3.60 -14.34
CA GLU A 25 14.97 -3.79 -13.85
C GLU A 25 14.22 -2.46 -13.58
N ALA A 26 14.96 -1.36 -13.42
CA ALA A 26 14.39 -0.01 -13.35
C ALA A 26 13.57 0.38 -14.59
N VAL A 27 13.83 -0.25 -15.75
CA VAL A 27 13.06 -0.07 -16.98
C VAL A 27 11.97 -1.16 -17.06
N PRO A 28 10.68 -0.81 -16.93
CA PRO A 28 9.61 -1.80 -16.95
C PRO A 28 9.55 -2.60 -18.25
N ILE A 29 9.11 -3.85 -18.16
CA ILE A 29 8.92 -4.80 -19.27
C ILE A 29 10.22 -5.24 -19.93
N ILE A 30 11.10 -4.33 -20.33
CA ILE A 30 12.32 -4.61 -21.10
C ILE A 30 13.51 -4.91 -20.18
N GLY A 31 13.60 -4.19 -19.06
CA GLY A 31 14.69 -4.26 -18.09
C GLY A 31 15.04 -5.67 -17.62
N PRO A 32 14.08 -6.48 -17.17
CA PRO A 32 14.35 -7.85 -16.73
C PRO A 32 14.95 -8.75 -17.82
N PHE A 33 14.49 -8.63 -19.07
CA PHE A 33 15.04 -9.42 -20.17
C PHE A 33 16.46 -8.98 -20.52
N LEU A 34 16.71 -7.67 -20.61
CA LEU A 34 18.05 -7.14 -20.86
C LEU A 34 19.00 -7.45 -19.69
N GLY A 35 18.51 -7.39 -18.46
CA GLY A 35 19.22 -7.76 -17.24
C GLY A 35 19.68 -9.22 -17.22
N ALA A 36 18.88 -10.12 -17.80
CA ALA A 36 19.22 -11.52 -17.91
C ALA A 36 20.22 -11.82 -19.05
N VAL A 37 20.41 -10.93 -20.03
CA VAL A 37 21.29 -11.19 -21.19
C VAL A 37 22.74 -11.47 -20.77
N PRO A 38 23.41 -10.64 -19.96
CA PRO A 38 24.78 -10.93 -19.51
C PRO A 38 24.87 -12.27 -18.78
N ALA A 39 23.90 -12.58 -17.91
CA ALA A 39 23.87 -13.83 -17.17
C ALA A 39 23.66 -15.05 -18.09
N MET A 40 22.83 -14.94 -19.13
CA MET A 40 22.66 -15.98 -20.16
C MET A 40 23.94 -16.20 -20.96
N VAL A 41 24.63 -15.14 -21.37
CA VAL A 41 25.89 -15.25 -22.13
C VAL A 41 26.96 -15.95 -21.30
N ILE A 42 27.10 -15.59 -20.03
CA ILE A 42 28.01 -16.26 -19.09
C ILE A 42 27.57 -17.72 -18.86
N GLY A 43 26.27 -17.96 -18.65
CA GLY A 43 25.73 -19.31 -18.49
C GLY A 43 26.03 -20.21 -19.70
N LEU A 44 25.86 -19.70 -20.93
CA LEU A 44 26.18 -20.41 -22.18
C LEU A 44 27.67 -20.77 -22.26
N SER A 45 28.53 -19.91 -21.73
CA SER A 45 29.98 -20.13 -21.70
C SER A 45 30.39 -21.27 -20.75
N ILE A 46 29.54 -21.61 -19.77
CA ILE A 46 29.73 -22.74 -18.85
C ILE A 46 29.11 -24.01 -19.45
N SER A 47 27.81 -23.95 -19.75
CA SER A 47 27.08 -25.02 -20.40
C SER A 47 25.71 -24.54 -20.93
N PRO A 48 25.17 -25.13 -22.01
CA PRO A 48 23.82 -24.82 -22.49
C PRO A 48 22.74 -25.00 -21.42
N ALA A 49 22.91 -25.98 -20.52
CA ALA A 49 22.01 -26.21 -19.41
C ALA A 49 22.00 -25.04 -18.41
N SER A 50 23.15 -24.43 -18.11
CA SER A 50 23.23 -23.28 -17.20
C SER A 50 22.47 -22.08 -17.75
N ALA A 51 22.60 -21.81 -19.05
CA ALA A 51 21.83 -20.75 -19.71
C ALA A 51 20.32 -20.99 -19.68
N LEU A 52 19.89 -22.24 -19.88
CA LEU A 52 18.49 -22.62 -19.73
C LEU A 52 17.98 -22.36 -18.31
N TRP A 53 18.78 -22.70 -17.29
CA TRP A 53 18.43 -22.40 -15.91
C TRP A 53 18.36 -20.90 -15.60
N VAL A 54 19.20 -20.07 -16.24
CA VAL A 54 19.09 -18.60 -16.14
C VAL A 54 17.77 -18.11 -16.71
N LEU A 55 17.35 -18.63 -17.87
CA LEU A 55 16.08 -18.28 -18.48
C LEU A 55 14.90 -18.67 -17.58
N VAL A 56 14.90 -19.91 -17.06
CA VAL A 56 13.88 -20.41 -16.15
C VAL A 56 13.83 -19.60 -14.86
N ALA A 57 14.99 -19.31 -14.25
CA ALA A 57 15.06 -18.49 -13.05
C ALA A 57 14.53 -17.08 -13.29
N THR A 58 14.88 -16.46 -14.42
CA THR A 58 14.38 -15.12 -14.80
C THR A 58 12.85 -15.14 -14.91
N ALA A 59 12.28 -16.14 -15.57
CA ALA A 59 10.83 -16.29 -15.67
C ALA A 59 10.16 -16.46 -14.30
N ILE A 60 10.71 -17.30 -13.42
CA ILE A 60 10.19 -17.50 -12.06
C ILE A 60 10.25 -16.20 -11.25
N ILE A 61 11.36 -15.47 -11.33
CA ILE A 61 11.55 -14.19 -10.65
C ILE A 61 10.47 -13.19 -11.10
N GLN A 62 10.27 -13.04 -12.42
CA GLN A 62 9.23 -12.17 -12.96
C GLN A 62 7.83 -12.56 -12.47
N GLN A 63 7.52 -13.85 -12.41
CA GLN A 63 6.23 -14.32 -11.93
C GLN A 63 6.02 -14.02 -10.44
N LEU A 64 7.06 -14.20 -9.62
CA LEU A 64 7.02 -13.87 -8.19
C LEU A 64 6.86 -12.37 -7.98
N GLU A 65 7.56 -11.56 -8.76
CA GLU A 65 7.49 -10.11 -8.67
C GLU A 65 6.11 -9.60 -9.04
N ASN A 66 5.60 -10.01 -10.21
CA ASN A 66 4.29 -9.60 -10.70
C ASN A 66 3.13 -10.08 -9.82
N SER A 67 3.26 -11.27 -9.21
CA SER A 67 2.16 -11.89 -8.45
C SER A 67 2.18 -11.52 -6.96
N PHE A 68 3.35 -11.26 -6.38
CA PHE A 68 3.48 -11.05 -4.93
C PHE A 68 4.10 -9.70 -4.55
N LEU A 69 5.24 -9.31 -5.14
CA LEU A 69 5.89 -8.05 -4.76
C LEU A 69 5.07 -6.86 -5.24
N VAL A 70 4.72 -6.81 -6.53
CA VAL A 70 4.00 -5.71 -7.14
C VAL A 70 2.68 -5.46 -6.40
N PRO A 71 1.78 -6.44 -6.20
CA PRO A 71 0.53 -6.20 -5.47
C PRO A 71 0.73 -5.84 -4.00
N ARG A 72 1.76 -6.35 -3.32
CA ARG A 72 2.00 -6.07 -1.89
C ARG A 72 2.64 -4.70 -1.65
N VAL A 73 3.49 -4.25 -2.57
CA VAL A 73 4.02 -2.88 -2.61
C VAL A 73 2.88 -1.92 -2.99
N MET A 74 2.09 -2.25 -4.00
CA MET A 74 0.94 -1.44 -4.44
C MET A 74 -0.17 -1.35 -3.39
N LYS A 75 -0.49 -2.43 -2.66
CA LYS A 75 -1.49 -2.43 -1.56
C LYS A 75 -1.18 -1.43 -0.45
N ARG A 76 0.07 -1.01 -0.30
CA ARG A 76 0.49 0.02 0.66
C ARG A 76 0.53 1.43 0.06
N ALA A 77 0.42 1.56 -1.25
CA ALA A 77 0.77 2.79 -1.97
C ALA A 77 -0.33 3.35 -2.89
N ILE A 78 -1.44 2.65 -3.12
CA ILE A 78 -2.32 3.00 -4.25
C ILE A 78 -3.78 3.17 -3.84
N GLY A 79 -4.17 4.42 -3.63
CA GLY A 79 -5.54 4.94 -3.75
C GLY A 79 -5.85 5.41 -5.18
N ILE A 80 -5.38 4.70 -6.21
CA ILE A 80 -5.66 5.07 -7.60
C ILE A 80 -7.13 4.78 -7.91
N ARG A 81 -7.85 5.80 -8.38
CA ARG A 81 -9.26 5.71 -8.75
C ARG A 81 -9.37 4.90 -10.05
N PRO A 82 -10.06 3.75 -10.08
CA PRO A 82 -10.17 2.89 -11.27
C PRO A 82 -10.68 3.64 -12.52
N LEU A 83 -11.50 4.66 -12.31
CA LEU A 83 -12.02 5.52 -13.37
C LEU A 83 -10.92 6.30 -14.10
N VAL A 84 -9.92 6.84 -13.38
CA VAL A 84 -8.83 7.62 -13.98
C VAL A 84 -7.93 6.72 -14.82
N THR A 85 -7.67 5.50 -14.33
CA THR A 85 -6.94 4.48 -15.08
C THR A 85 -7.65 4.06 -16.35
N LEU A 86 -8.96 3.84 -16.30
CA LEU A 86 -9.77 3.50 -17.46
C LEU A 86 -9.73 4.61 -18.51
N LEU A 87 -9.96 5.86 -18.09
CA LEU A 87 -9.94 7.02 -18.99
C LEU A 87 -8.57 7.22 -19.63
N ALA A 88 -7.49 7.06 -18.87
CA ALA A 88 -6.13 7.11 -19.41
C ALA A 88 -5.90 5.98 -20.44
N LEU A 89 -6.38 4.76 -20.17
CA LEU A 89 -6.24 3.65 -21.12
C LEU A 89 -6.94 3.93 -22.44
N LEU A 90 -8.15 4.48 -22.40
CA LEU A 90 -8.90 4.86 -23.60
C LEU A 90 -8.22 6.03 -24.33
N ALA A 91 -7.78 7.05 -23.60
CA ALA A 91 -7.16 8.24 -24.17
C ALA A 91 -5.81 7.90 -24.83
N PHE A 92 -4.89 7.31 -24.08
CA PHE A 92 -3.55 7.00 -24.59
C PHE A 92 -3.58 5.82 -25.57
N GLY A 93 -4.45 4.82 -25.35
CA GLY A 93 -4.65 3.72 -26.28
C GLY A 93 -5.21 4.15 -27.64
N SER A 94 -6.09 5.15 -27.67
CA SER A 94 -6.59 5.71 -28.95
C SER A 94 -5.56 6.62 -29.65
N LEU A 95 -4.76 7.37 -28.88
CA LEU A 95 -3.75 8.29 -29.43
C LEU A 95 -2.50 7.57 -29.97
N PHE A 96 -2.00 6.57 -29.24
CA PHE A 96 -0.70 5.93 -29.53
C PHE A 96 -0.82 4.41 -29.73
N GLY A 97 -2.04 3.90 -29.89
CA GLY A 97 -2.31 2.48 -30.11
C GLY A 97 -1.86 1.60 -28.93
N VAL A 98 -1.33 0.42 -29.25
CA VAL A 98 -0.85 -0.56 -28.25
C VAL A 98 0.24 0.03 -27.35
N LEU A 99 1.16 0.82 -27.93
CA LEU A 99 2.23 1.48 -27.15
C LEU A 99 1.64 2.48 -26.14
N GLY A 100 0.60 3.22 -26.53
CA GLY A 100 -0.14 4.11 -25.64
C GLY A 100 -0.83 3.40 -24.50
N ALA A 101 -1.45 2.25 -24.77
CA ALA A 101 -2.08 1.43 -23.75
C ALA A 101 -1.07 0.88 -22.73
N LEU A 102 0.14 0.52 -23.17
CA LEU A 102 1.22 0.04 -22.29
C LEU A 102 1.68 1.11 -21.28
N ILE A 103 1.79 2.36 -21.72
CA ILE A 103 2.22 3.48 -20.86
C ILE A 103 1.06 4.17 -20.14
N ALA A 104 -0.20 3.80 -20.44
CA ALA A 104 -1.38 4.44 -19.86
C ALA A 104 -1.44 4.31 -18.34
N LEU A 105 -0.99 3.19 -17.78
CA LEU A 105 -1.03 2.93 -16.35
C LEU A 105 -0.14 3.90 -15.53
N PRO A 106 1.16 4.07 -15.83
CA PRO A 106 1.98 5.07 -15.13
C PRO A 106 1.51 6.50 -15.42
N LEU A 107 1.05 6.79 -16.64
CA LEU A 107 0.48 8.10 -16.97
C LEU A 107 -0.79 8.40 -16.17
N ALA A 108 -1.66 7.41 -15.97
CA ALA A 108 -2.86 7.55 -15.14
C ALA A 108 -2.52 7.89 -13.69
N ALA A 109 -1.48 7.24 -13.13
CA ALA A 109 -1.01 7.52 -11.79
C ALA A 109 -0.49 8.95 -11.65
N VAL A 110 0.30 9.42 -12.63
CA VAL A 110 0.79 10.81 -12.66
C VAL A 110 -0.35 11.80 -12.85
N LEU A 111 -1.28 11.53 -13.77
CA LEU A 111 -2.46 12.37 -13.99
C LEU A 111 -3.29 12.48 -12.74
N GLN A 112 -3.59 11.36 -12.07
CA GLN A 112 -4.35 11.39 -10.84
C GLN A 112 -3.63 12.20 -9.76
N LEU A 113 -2.32 12.04 -9.60
CA LEU A 113 -1.53 12.84 -8.67
C LEU A 113 -1.65 14.34 -8.96
N LEU A 114 -1.58 14.74 -10.23
CA LEU A 114 -1.73 16.14 -10.64
C LEU A 114 -3.16 16.64 -10.41
N LEU A 115 -4.18 15.85 -10.72
CA LEU A 115 -5.58 16.21 -10.50
C LEU A 115 -5.88 16.37 -9.01
N ASP A 116 -5.41 15.44 -8.19
CA ASP A 116 -5.57 15.49 -6.73
C ASP A 116 -4.85 16.73 -6.14
N ARG A 117 -3.65 17.04 -6.65
CA ARG A 117 -2.85 18.19 -6.19
C ARG A 117 -3.36 19.55 -6.64
N TYR A 118 -3.82 19.69 -7.88
CA TYR A 118 -4.13 21.00 -8.48
C TYR A 118 -5.62 21.29 -8.61
N LEU A 119 -6.47 20.28 -8.80
CA LEU A 119 -7.91 20.48 -9.01
C LEU A 119 -8.73 20.19 -7.78
N LEU A 120 -8.33 19.19 -6.99
CA LEU A 120 -9.11 18.76 -5.83
C LEU A 120 -8.59 19.36 -4.52
N ASN A 121 -7.41 19.99 -4.51
CA ASN A 121 -6.79 20.60 -3.32
C ASN A 121 -6.91 19.70 -2.06
N GLN A 122 -6.93 18.38 -2.26
CA GLN A 122 -6.95 17.44 -1.16
C GLN A 122 -5.49 17.17 -0.85
N GLU A 123 -5.01 17.74 0.25
CA GLU A 123 -3.83 17.25 0.96
C GLU A 123 -4.05 15.83 1.49
N ASN A 124 -4.38 14.88 0.62
CA ASN A 124 -4.39 13.48 1.00
C ASN A 124 -2.97 12.93 0.83
N LEU A 125 -2.10 13.41 1.70
CA LEU A 125 -0.99 12.62 2.15
C LEU A 125 -1.56 11.37 2.83
N PRO A 126 -1.05 10.16 2.58
CA PRO A 126 -1.47 8.92 3.26
C PRO A 126 -1.20 8.91 4.78
N ALA A 127 -0.91 10.06 5.40
CA ALA A 127 -0.76 10.23 6.84
C ALA A 127 -2.05 10.70 7.56
N GLN A 128 -3.08 11.20 6.85
CA GLN A 128 -4.28 11.77 7.50
C GLN A 128 -5.45 10.79 7.71
N GLN A 129 -5.52 9.67 6.98
CA GLN A 129 -6.53 8.63 7.22
C GLN A 129 -6.27 7.84 8.51
N ILE A 130 -5.01 7.74 8.94
CA ILE A 130 -4.64 6.99 10.16
C ILE A 130 -5.20 7.67 11.42
N GLY A 131 -5.39 9.00 11.42
CA GLY A 131 -5.92 9.73 12.58
C GLY A 131 -7.45 9.77 12.63
N ARG A 132 -8.14 10.10 11.53
CA ARG A 132 -9.60 10.33 11.51
C ARG A 132 -10.41 9.07 11.82
N ASP A 133 -9.99 7.93 11.28
CA ASP A 133 -10.65 6.64 11.53
C ASP A 133 -10.37 6.16 12.96
N GLN A 134 -9.18 6.48 13.51
CA GLN A 134 -8.84 6.20 14.91
C GLN A 134 -9.67 7.04 15.90
N TYR A 135 -9.87 8.35 15.66
CA TYR A 135 -10.74 9.17 16.52
C TYR A 135 -12.19 8.69 16.51
N SER A 136 -12.71 8.39 15.32
CA SER A 136 -14.09 7.92 15.14
C SER A 136 -14.31 6.58 15.84
N SER A 137 -13.33 5.67 15.76
CA SER A 137 -13.40 4.38 16.45
C SER A 137 -13.21 4.49 17.97
N MET A 138 -12.41 5.44 18.46
CA MET A 138 -12.29 5.72 19.90
C MET A 138 -13.59 6.28 20.49
N LEU A 139 -14.26 7.21 19.79
CA LEU A 139 -15.56 7.72 20.21
C LEU A 139 -16.61 6.61 20.21
N TYR A 140 -16.59 5.74 19.20
CA TYR A 140 -17.48 4.58 19.15
C TYR A 140 -17.21 3.60 20.31
N GLN A 141 -15.95 3.23 20.55
CA GLN A 141 -15.56 2.34 21.64
C GLN A 141 -15.90 2.92 23.01
N THR A 142 -15.70 4.23 23.20
CA THR A 142 -16.03 4.93 24.45
C THR A 142 -17.53 4.92 24.69
N ASN A 143 -18.34 5.25 23.66
CA ASN A 143 -19.80 5.19 23.76
C ASN A 143 -20.32 3.77 24.02
N GLN A 144 -19.70 2.74 23.42
CA GLN A 144 -20.02 1.34 23.73
C GLN A 144 -19.66 0.97 25.17
N LEU A 145 -18.48 1.36 25.66
CA LEU A 145 -18.05 1.11 27.03
C LEU A 145 -18.98 1.78 28.05
N VAL A 146 -19.37 3.03 27.82
CA VAL A 146 -20.34 3.75 28.65
C VAL A 146 -21.68 3.02 28.65
N HIS A 147 -22.14 2.56 27.49
CA HIS A 147 -23.38 1.78 27.36
C HIS A 147 -23.31 0.45 28.13
N ASP A 148 -22.21 -0.28 28.00
CA ASP A 148 -22.00 -1.58 28.66
C ASP A 148 -21.90 -1.43 30.18
N VAL A 149 -21.19 -0.39 30.66
CA VAL A 149 -21.08 -0.08 32.10
C VAL A 149 -22.42 0.37 32.67
N ARG A 150 -23.16 1.24 31.97
CA ARG A 150 -24.52 1.63 32.34
C ARG A 150 -25.45 0.42 32.46
N HIS A 151 -25.41 -0.45 31.45
CA HIS A 151 -26.21 -1.68 31.45
C HIS A 151 -25.83 -2.60 32.61
N TYR A 152 -24.53 -2.74 32.91
CA TYR A 152 -24.05 -3.57 34.02
C TYR A 152 -24.48 -3.04 35.39
N ILE A 153 -24.36 -1.73 35.64
CA ILE A 153 -24.67 -1.15 36.95
C ILE A 153 -26.19 -1.15 37.21
N ARG A 154 -27.01 -0.84 36.19
CA ARG A 154 -28.48 -0.83 36.33
C ARG A 154 -29.08 -2.20 36.65
N HIS A 155 -28.42 -3.28 36.26
CA HIS A 155 -28.88 -4.66 36.52
C HIS A 155 -28.17 -5.32 37.71
N LYS A 156 -27.26 -4.63 38.39
CA LYS A 156 -26.51 -5.20 39.52
C LYS A 156 -27.32 -5.09 40.81
N GLU A 157 -27.77 -6.23 41.32
CA GLU A 157 -28.47 -6.31 42.60
C GLU A 157 -27.59 -5.79 43.75
N GLY A 158 -28.15 -4.91 44.59
CA GLY A 158 -27.48 -4.35 45.76
C GLY A 158 -26.85 -2.96 45.60
N VAL A 159 -26.93 -2.33 44.41
CA VAL A 159 -26.51 -0.93 44.20
C VAL A 159 -27.71 0.02 44.41
N PRO A 160 -27.63 1.02 45.32
CA PRO A 160 -28.69 2.01 45.50
C PRO A 160 -28.93 2.83 44.22
N SER A 161 -30.18 3.09 43.85
CA SER A 161 -30.52 3.88 42.64
C SER A 161 -29.80 5.23 42.58
N ALA A 162 -29.73 5.96 43.69
CA ALA A 162 -29.03 7.24 43.76
C ALA A 162 -27.51 7.13 43.50
N ALA A 163 -26.90 5.99 43.83
CA ALA A 163 -25.50 5.72 43.51
C ALA A 163 -25.33 5.33 42.04
N THR A 164 -26.29 4.61 41.46
CA THR A 164 -26.34 4.32 40.02
C THR A 164 -26.47 5.60 39.20
N ASP A 165 -27.36 6.50 39.59
CA ASP A 165 -27.61 7.77 38.89
C ASP A 165 -26.37 8.68 38.95
N ALA A 166 -25.71 8.79 40.10
CA ALA A 166 -24.46 9.57 40.24
C ALA A 166 -23.31 9.03 39.36
N ILE A 167 -23.22 7.70 39.21
CA ILE A 167 -22.22 7.07 38.33
C ILE A 167 -22.59 7.26 36.85
N GLU A 168 -23.88 7.21 36.50
CA GLU A 168 -24.34 7.52 35.14
C GLU A 168 -23.98 8.97 34.75
N ASP A 169 -24.15 9.93 35.67
CA ASP A 169 -23.82 11.35 35.45
C ASP A 169 -22.30 11.57 35.26
N GLU A 170 -21.45 10.98 36.12
CA GLU A 170 -19.99 11.06 35.98
C GLU A 170 -19.50 10.45 34.65
N LEU A 171 -20.11 9.35 34.20
CA LEU A 171 -19.77 8.70 32.94
C LEU A 171 -20.13 9.56 31.73
N GLU A 172 -21.26 10.26 31.77
CA GLU A 172 -21.63 11.21 30.71
C GLU A 172 -20.69 12.43 30.70
N GLU A 173 -20.30 12.95 31.86
CA GLU A 173 -19.35 14.06 31.95
C GLU A 173 -17.97 13.69 31.36
N ILE A 174 -17.46 12.50 31.69
CA ILE A 174 -16.18 11.99 31.16
C ILE A 174 -16.24 11.80 29.64
N ALA A 175 -17.36 11.28 29.11
CA ALA A 175 -17.53 11.10 27.68
C ALA A 175 -17.55 12.45 26.94
N LEU A 176 -18.23 13.45 27.49
CA LEU A 176 -18.31 14.81 26.93
C LEU A 176 -16.95 15.53 26.97
N ASP A 177 -16.19 15.39 28.06
CA ASP A 177 -14.85 15.98 28.16
C ASP A 177 -13.88 15.37 27.15
N LEU A 178 -13.99 14.05 26.94
CA LEU A 178 -13.19 13.34 25.94
C LEU A 178 -13.53 13.77 24.51
N GLU A 179 -14.82 13.94 24.19
CA GLU A 179 -15.26 14.51 22.91
C GLU A 179 -14.68 15.91 22.67
N ASN A 180 -14.73 16.78 23.68
CA ASN A 180 -14.19 18.13 23.60
C ASN A 180 -12.66 18.13 23.45
N TYR A 181 -11.93 17.33 24.22
CA TYR A 181 -10.48 17.21 24.14
C TYR A 181 -10.02 16.71 22.77
N LEU A 182 -10.69 15.69 22.22
CA LEU A 182 -10.39 15.16 20.88
C LEU A 182 -10.73 16.17 19.78
N ALA A 183 -11.82 16.92 19.92
CA ALA A 183 -12.19 17.98 18.97
C ALA A 183 -11.17 19.13 18.94
N LEU A 184 -10.64 19.53 20.11
CA LEU A 184 -9.60 20.56 20.22
C LEU A 184 -8.29 20.10 19.56
N ARG A 185 -7.88 18.85 19.78
CA ARG A 185 -6.66 18.28 19.18
C ARG A 185 -6.76 18.07 17.67
N SER A 186 -7.96 17.75 17.17
CA SER A 186 -8.24 17.70 15.73
C SER A 186 -8.03 19.07 15.07
N ARG A 187 -8.49 20.15 15.71
CA ARG A 187 -8.29 21.53 15.20
C ARG A 187 -6.84 21.99 15.28
N SER A 188 -6.09 21.64 16.33
CA SER A 188 -4.69 22.07 16.50
C SER A 188 -3.73 21.43 15.50
N ASN A 189 -4.06 20.26 14.97
CA ASN A 189 -3.26 19.59 13.92
C ASN A 189 -3.46 20.22 12.52
N HIS A 190 -4.27 21.27 12.39
CA HIS A 190 -4.63 21.93 11.13
C HIS A 190 -4.20 23.42 11.05
N SER A 191 -3.30 23.87 11.93
CA SER A 191 -2.65 25.20 11.91
C SER A 191 -1.14 25.06 11.86
#